data_AF-A0A165FQS8-F1
#
_entry.id   AF-A0A165FQS8-F1
#
_cell.length_a   1.000
_cell.length_b   1.000
_cell.length_c   1.000
_cell.angle_alpha   90.00
_cell.angle_beta   90.00
_cell.angle_gamma   90.00
#
_symmetry.space_group_name_H-M   'P 1'
#
loop_
_entity.id
_entity.type
_entity.pdbx_description
1 polymer ?
#
loop_
_entity_poly.entity_id
_entity_poly.type
_entity_poly.pdbx_seq_one_letter_code
_entity_poly.pdbx_strand_id
1 'polypeptide(L)'
;MASDEDEPPPPPFPSSMRTPPPEDFDADSGDSSHMHELDVQDRSTAADRTFGFQPDSEIRTPHRPLAFSEPSHIRFAYLVASLGRVYRHQTVEQATFLLRSMLKGYAVAKVCPENPKPVTTLQAAMNRLGIDPDEHITVYSACPTCWKLYSPQELGALPGPECTATGCSDLIYT
;
A
#
# COMPACT_ATOMS: atom_id res chain seq x y z
N MET A 1 -9.86 -16.57 -60.34
CA MET A 1 -10.65 -15.35 -60.11
C MET A 1 -10.92 -15.28 -58.63
N ALA A 2 -9.93 -14.81 -57.87
CA ALA A 2 -10.09 -14.47 -56.47
C ALA A 2 -10.28 -12.96 -56.44
N SER A 3 -11.41 -12.52 -55.89
CA SER A 3 -11.75 -11.11 -55.75
C SER A 3 -10.85 -10.53 -54.66
N ASP A 4 -10.01 -9.56 -55.02
CA ASP A 4 -9.30 -8.68 -54.10
C ASP A 4 -10.33 -7.98 -53.20
N GLU A 5 -10.35 -8.34 -51.92
CA GLU A 5 -11.14 -7.66 -50.91
C GLU A 5 -10.42 -6.38 -50.49
N ASP A 6 -11.13 -5.27 -50.68
CA ASP A 6 -10.74 -3.88 -50.41
C ASP A 6 -10.44 -3.71 -48.91
N GLU A 7 -9.16 -3.76 -48.54
CA GLU A 7 -8.73 -3.54 -47.15
C GLU A 7 -8.85 -2.03 -46.82
N PRO A 8 -9.65 -1.66 -45.79
CA PRO A 8 -9.89 -0.27 -45.47
C PRO A 8 -8.58 0.43 -45.04
N PRO A 9 -8.39 1.70 -45.42
CA PRO A 9 -7.16 2.42 -45.12
C PRO A 9 -6.97 2.55 -43.60
N PRO A 10 -5.71 2.49 -43.12
CA PRO A 10 -5.42 2.62 -41.70
C PRO A 10 -5.87 4.00 -41.19
N PRO A 11 -6.31 4.09 -39.92
CA PRO A 11 -6.74 5.35 -39.33
C PRO A 11 -5.58 6.37 -39.31
N PRO A 12 -5.88 7.67 -39.46
CA PRO A 12 -4.87 8.71 -39.41
C PRO A 12 -4.17 8.72 -38.05
N PHE A 13 -2.85 8.87 -38.05
CA PHE A 13 -2.07 9.00 -36.83
C PHE A 13 -2.56 10.21 -36.02
N PRO A 14 -2.70 10.09 -34.69
CA PRO A 14 -3.05 11.21 -33.84
C PRO A 14 -1.98 12.30 -34.00
N SER A 15 -2.42 13.51 -34.33
CA SER A 15 -1.54 14.66 -34.51
C SER A 15 -0.61 14.80 -33.30
N SER A 16 0.70 14.85 -33.60
CA SER A 16 1.79 15.05 -32.64
C SER A 16 1.38 15.88 -31.45
N MET A 17 1.53 15.31 -30.26
CA MET A 17 1.59 16.06 -29.02
C MET A 17 2.61 17.19 -29.23
N ARG A 18 2.11 18.42 -29.29
CA ARG A 18 2.95 19.61 -29.26
C ARG A 18 3.70 19.56 -27.94
N THR A 19 5.02 19.41 -28.02
CA THR A 19 5.90 19.59 -26.87
C THR A 19 5.60 20.97 -26.30
N PRO A 20 5.22 21.08 -25.01
CA PRO A 20 5.06 22.38 -24.39
C PRO A 20 6.40 23.14 -24.49
N PRO A 21 6.37 24.46 -24.70
CA PRO A 21 7.58 25.28 -24.66
C PRO A 21 8.29 25.09 -23.31
N PRO A 22 9.63 25.17 -23.26
CA PRO A 22 10.35 25.14 -22.00
C PRO A 22 9.84 26.27 -21.10
N GLU A 23 9.27 25.90 -19.96
CA GLU A 23 8.95 26.87 -18.92
C GLU A 23 10.29 27.36 -18.36
N ASP A 24 10.55 28.65 -18.51
CA ASP A 24 11.64 29.35 -17.84
C ASP A 24 11.38 29.26 -16.34
N PHE A 25 11.94 28.25 -15.69
CA PHE A 25 11.99 28.16 -14.23
C PHE A 25 12.92 29.27 -13.75
N ASP A 26 12.33 30.40 -13.38
CA ASP A 26 12.98 31.41 -12.56
C ASP A 26 13.55 30.71 -11.33
N ALA A 27 14.87 30.60 -11.29
CA ALA A 27 15.62 30.14 -10.14
C ALA A 27 15.48 31.19 -9.03
N ASP A 28 14.34 31.15 -8.35
CA ASP A 28 14.11 31.89 -7.12
C ASP A 28 15.14 31.39 -6.10
N SER A 29 16.21 32.16 -5.97
CA SER A 29 17.26 31.99 -4.97
C SER A 29 16.67 32.42 -3.64
N GLY A 30 15.77 31.57 -3.12
CA GLY A 30 15.14 31.72 -1.82
C GLY A 30 16.20 31.64 -0.73
N ASP A 31 16.47 32.80 -0.16
CA ASP A 31 17.21 33.07 1.07
C ASP A 31 16.91 32.01 2.15
N SER A 32 17.85 31.09 2.31
CA SER A 32 17.82 30.02 3.29
C SER A 32 18.48 30.51 4.59
N SER A 33 17.80 31.37 5.33
CA SER A 33 18.24 31.73 6.69
C SER A 33 17.10 32.19 7.60
N HIS A 34 16.01 31.43 7.65
CA HIS A 34 15.09 31.51 8.79
C HIS A 34 14.75 30.12 9.33
N MET A 35 15.67 29.61 10.16
CA MET A 35 15.39 28.52 11.09
C MET A 35 14.33 29.04 12.08
N HIS A 36 13.05 28.83 11.77
CA HIS A 36 11.99 28.98 12.76
C HIS A 36 12.23 27.92 13.84
N GLU A 37 12.72 28.36 14.98
CA GLU A 37 12.71 27.63 16.23
C GLU A 37 11.27 27.20 16.49
N LEU A 38 10.98 25.92 16.23
CA LEU A 38 9.70 25.33 16.57
C LEU A 38 9.68 25.22 18.10
N ASP A 39 9.03 26.21 18.71
CA ASP A 39 8.58 26.17 20.10
C ASP A 39 7.80 24.86 20.30
N VAL A 40 8.45 23.87 20.89
CA VAL A 40 7.84 22.63 21.33
C VAL A 40 6.97 23.00 22.52
N GLN A 41 5.78 23.52 22.23
CA GLN A 41 4.76 23.76 23.24
C GLN A 41 4.29 22.40 23.74
N ASP A 42 4.83 22.05 24.91
CA ASP A 42 4.45 20.95 25.78
C ASP A 42 2.95 21.02 26.06
N ARG A 43 2.16 20.38 25.20
CA ARG A 43 0.70 20.32 25.30
C ARG A 43 0.33 19.10 26.14
N SER A 44 0.83 19.07 27.37
CA SER A 44 0.44 18.11 28.41
C SER A 44 -0.93 18.48 28.99
N THR A 45 -1.98 18.48 28.17
CA THR A 45 -3.36 18.38 28.67
C THR A 45 -3.72 16.91 28.73
N ALA A 46 -3.41 16.31 29.88
CA ALA A 46 -3.87 15.00 30.30
C ALA A 46 -5.41 15.03 30.47
N ALA A 47 -6.12 14.88 29.35
CA ALA A 47 -7.51 14.47 29.39
C ALA A 47 -7.52 12.95 29.46
N ASP A 48 -7.73 12.48 30.68
CA ASP A 48 -8.02 11.13 31.14
C ASP A 48 -9.11 10.46 30.29
N ARG A 49 -8.72 9.95 29.11
CA ARG A 49 -9.48 8.97 28.35
C ARG A 49 -8.88 7.61 28.70
N THR A 50 -9.19 7.13 29.90
CA THR A 50 -9.04 5.73 30.25
C THR A 50 -10.00 4.93 29.37
N PHE A 51 -9.59 4.66 28.12
CA PHE A 51 -10.16 3.60 27.31
C PHE A 51 -9.97 2.32 28.11
N GLY A 52 -11.07 1.65 28.46
CA GLY A 52 -11.06 0.39 29.19
C GLY A 52 -10.26 -0.66 28.42
N PHE A 53 -8.97 -0.72 28.70
CA PHE A 53 -8.05 -1.70 28.17
C PHE A 53 -8.39 -3.01 28.87
N GLN A 54 -9.23 -3.84 28.24
CA GLN A 54 -9.49 -5.19 28.73
C GLN A 54 -8.16 -5.98 28.66
N PRO A 55 -7.59 -6.38 29.80
CA PRO A 55 -6.30 -7.07 29.83
C PRO A 55 -6.53 -8.57 29.65
N ASP A 56 -7.04 -8.99 28.49
CA ASP A 56 -7.27 -10.43 28.18
C ASP A 56 -6.81 -10.80 26.77
N SER A 57 -5.65 -10.27 26.36
CA SER A 57 -4.92 -10.82 25.23
C SER A 57 -3.51 -11.13 25.68
N GLU A 58 -3.19 -12.42 25.73
CA GLU A 58 -1.82 -12.94 25.80
C GLU A 58 -0.89 -12.00 25.05
N ILE A 59 0.10 -11.43 25.75
CA ILE A 59 1.11 -10.58 25.14
C ILE A 59 1.86 -11.47 24.15
N ARG A 60 1.40 -11.51 22.89
CA ARG A 60 2.13 -12.11 21.79
C ARG A 60 3.48 -11.43 21.79
N THR A 61 4.53 -12.16 22.17
CA THR A 61 5.89 -11.65 22.08
C THR A 61 6.06 -11.09 20.67
N PRO A 62 6.42 -9.80 20.51
CA PRO A 62 6.40 -9.14 19.22
C PRO A 62 7.26 -9.96 18.27
N HIS A 63 6.62 -10.59 17.28
CA HIS A 63 7.30 -11.45 16.34
C HIS A 63 8.29 -10.57 15.57
N ARG A 64 9.60 -10.81 15.78
CA ARG A 64 10.64 -10.05 15.09
C ARG A 64 10.43 -10.22 13.58
N PRO A 65 10.26 -9.14 12.80
CA PRO A 65 10.02 -9.27 11.37
C PRO A 65 11.16 -10.01 10.67
N LEU A 66 10.82 -10.85 9.69
CA LEU A 66 11.77 -11.72 8.98
C LEU A 66 12.91 -10.92 8.33
N ALA A 67 12.62 -9.70 7.86
CA ALA A 67 13.60 -8.82 7.25
C ALA A 67 14.82 -8.57 8.16
N PHE A 68 14.67 -8.57 9.49
CA PHE A 68 15.80 -8.36 10.41
C PHE A 68 16.83 -9.49 10.41
N SER A 69 16.52 -10.65 9.83
CA SER A 69 17.49 -11.72 9.59
C SER A 69 18.25 -11.56 8.26
N GLU A 70 17.84 -10.61 7.42
CA GLU A 70 18.43 -10.37 6.10
C GLU A 70 19.55 -9.31 6.15
N PRO A 71 20.45 -9.31 5.14
CA PRO A 71 21.45 -8.27 5.00
C PRO A 71 20.84 -6.87 4.93
N SER A 72 21.56 -5.87 5.46
CA SER A 72 21.08 -4.48 5.55
C SER A 72 20.69 -3.88 4.20
N HIS A 73 21.41 -4.19 3.12
CA HIS A 73 21.10 -3.68 1.78
C HIS A 73 19.80 -4.27 1.20
N ILE A 74 19.48 -5.53 1.50
CA ILE A 74 18.20 -6.14 1.11
C ILE A 74 17.04 -5.47 1.84
N ARG A 75 17.18 -5.29 3.16
CA ARG A 75 16.20 -4.54 3.97
C ARG A 75 16.00 -3.12 3.46
N PHE A 76 17.09 -2.44 3.10
CA PHE A 76 17.04 -1.09 2.56
C PHE A 76 16.24 -1.04 1.25
N ALA A 77 16.44 -1.99 0.33
CA ALA A 77 15.63 -2.07 -0.89
C ALA A 77 14.14 -2.31 -0.60
N TYR A 78 13.81 -3.15 0.39
CA TYR A 78 12.42 -3.38 0.80
C TYR A 78 11.80 -2.11 1.37
N LEU A 79 12.53 -1.41 2.25
CA LEU A 79 12.06 -0.18 2.88
C LEU A 79 11.84 0.93 1.85
N VAL A 80 12.80 1.15 0.93
CA VAL A 80 12.70 2.19 -0.10
C VAL A 80 11.49 1.95 -1.01
N ALA A 81 11.27 0.71 -1.46
CA ALA A 81 10.11 0.38 -2.29
C ALA A 81 8.78 0.58 -1.53
N SER A 82 8.74 0.19 -0.25
CA SER A 82 7.56 0.34 0.61
C SER A 82 7.24 1.82 0.88
N LEU A 83 8.25 2.63 1.21
CA LEU A 83 8.08 4.07 1.42
C LEU A 83 7.64 4.79 0.14
N GLY A 84 8.16 4.38 -1.03
CA GLY A 84 7.71 4.88 -2.32
C GLY A 84 6.22 4.64 -2.55
N ARG A 85 5.71 3.46 -2.17
CA ARG A 85 4.28 3.14 -2.22
C ARG A 85 3.46 3.98 -1.23
N VAL A 86 3.88 4.04 0.04
CA VAL A 86 3.11 4.66 1.12
C VAL A 86 3.10 6.19 1.05
N TYR A 87 4.26 6.81 0.86
CA TYR A 87 4.41 8.27 0.97
C TYR A 87 4.42 9.00 -0.37
N ARG A 88 4.81 8.33 -1.46
CA ARG A 88 4.90 8.95 -2.79
C ARG A 88 3.79 8.48 -3.73
N HIS A 89 2.81 7.75 -3.21
CA HIS A 89 1.67 7.22 -3.98
C HIS A 89 2.08 6.45 -5.25
N GLN A 90 3.27 5.84 -5.27
CA GLN A 90 3.70 5.05 -6.42
C GLN A 90 2.74 3.89 -6.67
N THR A 91 2.52 3.51 -7.93
CA THR A 91 1.73 2.31 -8.23
C THR A 91 2.44 1.04 -7.71
N VAL A 92 1.70 -0.05 -7.47
CA VAL A 92 2.30 -1.33 -7.07
C VAL A 92 3.34 -1.78 -8.08
N GLU A 93 3.07 -1.55 -9.37
CA GLU A 93 4.00 -1.84 -10.46
C GLU A 93 5.28 -1.00 -10.38
N GLN A 94 5.17 0.32 -10.19
CA GLN A 94 6.34 1.21 -10.06
C GLN A 94 7.21 0.85 -8.87
N ALA A 95 6.62 0.63 -7.69
CA ALA A 95 7.35 0.24 -6.49
C ALA A 95 7.98 -1.16 -6.64
N THR A 96 7.28 -2.11 -7.29
CA THR A 96 7.83 -3.43 -7.59
C THR A 96 8.99 -3.35 -8.59
N PHE A 97 8.88 -2.48 -9.60
CA PHE A 97 9.94 -2.22 -10.56
C PHE A 97 11.18 -1.63 -9.88
N LEU A 98 10.99 -0.65 -8.99
CA LEU A 98 12.07 -0.07 -8.18
C LEU A 98 12.78 -1.14 -7.35
N LEU A 99 12.02 -1.96 -6.62
CA LEU A 99 12.55 -3.08 -5.84
C LEU A 99 13.40 -4.02 -6.70
N ARG A 100 12.85 -4.48 -7.82
CA ARG A 100 13.56 -5.38 -8.74
C ARG A 100 14.83 -4.76 -9.31
N SER A 101 14.79 -3.45 -9.61
CA SER A 101 15.95 -2.72 -10.12
C SER A 101 17.08 -2.66 -9.10
N MET A 102 16.77 -2.37 -7.83
CA MET A 102 17.76 -2.39 -6.74
C MET A 102 18.36 -3.80 -6.54
N LEU A 103 17.51 -4.83 -6.49
CA LEU A 103 17.97 -6.22 -6.32
C LEU A 103 18.82 -6.70 -7.50
N LYS A 104 18.51 -6.30 -8.73
CA LYS A 104 19.37 -6.56 -9.90
C LYS A 104 20.73 -5.89 -9.75
N GLY A 105 20.77 -4.65 -9.28
CA GLY A 105 22.02 -3.95 -8.96
C GLY A 105 22.89 -4.73 -7.97
N TYR A 106 22.27 -5.26 -6.91
CA TYR A 106 22.96 -6.11 -5.92
C TYR A 106 23.41 -7.45 -6.49
N ALA A 107 22.65 -8.04 -7.40
CA ALA A 107 23.04 -9.27 -8.08
C ALA A 107 24.27 -9.05 -8.99
N VAL A 108 24.31 -7.94 -9.74
CA VAL A 108 25.48 -7.56 -10.56
C VAL A 108 26.72 -7.33 -9.68
N ALA A 109 26.54 -6.68 -8.53
CA ALA A 109 27.60 -6.48 -7.55
C ALA A 109 27.99 -7.76 -6.77
N LYS A 110 27.33 -8.91 -7.02
CA LYS A 110 27.54 -10.18 -6.32
C LYS A 110 27.39 -10.09 -4.78
N VAL A 111 26.54 -9.16 -4.31
CA VAL A 111 26.22 -9.01 -2.87
C VAL A 111 24.84 -9.56 -2.51
N CYS A 112 24.13 -10.14 -3.49
CA CYS A 112 22.81 -10.74 -3.27
C CYS A 112 22.97 -12.12 -2.60
N PRO A 113 22.30 -12.40 -1.46
CA PRO A 113 22.38 -13.71 -0.83
C PRO A 113 21.72 -14.78 -1.71
N GLU A 114 22.33 -15.96 -1.77
CA GLU A 114 21.75 -17.10 -2.48
C GLU A 114 20.59 -17.71 -1.69
N ASN A 115 20.70 -17.77 -0.35
CA ASN A 115 19.70 -18.35 0.54
C ASN A 115 19.55 -17.55 1.85
N PRO A 116 18.33 -17.14 2.24
CA PRO A 116 17.11 -17.18 1.43
C PRO A 116 17.19 -16.17 0.28
N LYS A 117 16.65 -16.56 -0.89
CA LYS A 117 16.55 -15.64 -2.03
C LYS A 117 15.71 -14.41 -1.64
N PRO A 118 16.13 -13.18 -2.00
CA PRO A 118 15.33 -11.99 -1.78
C PRO A 118 13.99 -12.06 -2.54
N VAL A 119 12.92 -11.63 -1.88
CA VAL A 119 11.61 -11.49 -2.51
C VAL A 119 11.60 -10.34 -3.52
N THR A 120 10.83 -10.50 -4.59
CA THR A 120 10.84 -9.60 -5.76
C THR A 120 9.49 -8.93 -6.03
N THR A 121 8.51 -9.16 -5.17
CA THR A 121 7.20 -8.52 -5.19
C THR A 121 7.09 -7.56 -4.00
N LEU A 122 6.41 -6.43 -4.19
CA LEU A 122 6.23 -5.44 -3.15
C LEU A 122 5.51 -6.01 -1.92
N GLN A 123 4.43 -6.76 -2.12
CA GLN A 123 3.64 -7.35 -1.03
C GLN A 123 4.49 -8.28 -0.15
N ALA A 124 5.29 -9.16 -0.75
CA ALA A 124 6.15 -10.06 0.02
C ALA A 124 7.27 -9.29 0.77
N ALA A 125 7.78 -8.21 0.18
CA ALA A 125 8.78 -7.35 0.84
C ALA A 125 8.19 -6.63 2.06
N MET A 126 6.97 -6.11 1.93
CA MET A 126 6.22 -5.50 3.04
C MET A 126 5.95 -6.52 4.15
N ASN A 127 5.50 -7.73 3.80
CA ASN A 127 5.29 -8.82 4.77
C ASN A 127 6.60 -9.21 5.49
N ARG A 128 7.75 -9.25 4.80
CA ARG A 128 9.04 -9.49 5.46
C ARG A 128 9.42 -8.37 6.43
N LEU A 129 9.08 -7.12 6.12
CA LEU A 129 9.25 -5.97 7.02
C LEU A 129 8.27 -5.99 8.20
N GLY A 130 7.30 -6.90 8.22
CA GLY A 130 6.23 -6.90 9.22
C GLY A 130 5.22 -5.77 8.99
N ILE A 131 5.12 -5.30 7.75
CA ILE A 131 4.15 -4.30 7.33
C ILE A 131 3.13 -5.07 6.49
N ASP A 132 2.08 -5.58 7.10
CA ASP A 132 0.94 -6.13 6.35
C ASP A 132 -0.26 -5.18 6.53
N PRO A 133 -0.55 -4.31 5.53
CA PRO A 133 -1.69 -3.42 5.65
C PRO A 133 -3.01 -4.21 5.72
N ASP A 134 -3.07 -5.40 5.11
CA ASP A 134 -4.30 -6.20 5.07
C ASP A 134 -4.63 -6.76 6.47
N GLU A 135 -3.63 -7.00 7.32
CA GLU A 135 -3.82 -7.38 8.73
C GLU A 135 -4.56 -6.29 9.54
N HIS A 136 -4.46 -5.03 9.10
CA HIS A 136 -5.12 -3.89 9.74
C HIS A 136 -6.42 -3.46 9.07
N ILE A 137 -6.78 -4.06 7.93
CA ILE A 137 -8.04 -3.77 7.23
C ILE A 137 -9.11 -4.73 7.76
N THR A 138 -10.04 -4.20 8.56
CA THR A 138 -11.25 -4.94 8.93
C THR A 138 -12.29 -4.81 7.83
N VAL A 139 -12.58 -5.90 7.13
CA VAL A 139 -13.63 -5.96 6.12
C VAL A 139 -14.98 -6.20 6.79
N TYR A 140 -15.96 -5.33 6.52
CA TYR A 140 -17.34 -5.49 6.98
C TYR A 140 -18.23 -5.93 5.82
N SER A 141 -19.21 -6.79 6.12
CA SER A 141 -20.29 -7.09 5.18
C SER A 141 -21.47 -6.17 5.46
N ALA A 142 -22.00 -5.51 4.43
CA ALA A 142 -23.16 -4.64 4.56
C ALA A 142 -24.40 -5.31 3.98
N CYS A 143 -25.53 -5.23 4.69
CA CYS A 143 -26.83 -5.59 4.10
C CYS A 143 -27.20 -4.58 3.00
N PRO A 144 -27.63 -5.02 1.80
CA PRO A 144 -27.92 -4.12 0.68
C PRO A 144 -29.10 -3.17 0.92
N THR A 145 -30.00 -3.51 1.85
CA THR A 145 -31.25 -2.77 2.07
C THR A 145 -31.18 -1.88 3.30
N CYS A 146 -30.82 -2.44 4.46
CA CYS A 146 -30.79 -1.68 5.71
C CYS A 146 -29.41 -1.09 6.03
N TRP A 147 -28.37 -1.41 5.25
CA TRP A 147 -26.98 -0.95 5.46
C TRP A 147 -26.37 -1.32 6.82
N LYS A 148 -26.98 -2.26 7.55
CA LYS A 148 -26.38 -2.81 8.76
C LYS A 148 -25.05 -3.47 8.40
N LEU A 149 -23.99 -3.04 9.09
CA LEU A 149 -22.65 -3.60 8.96
C LEU A 149 -22.52 -4.81 9.90
N TYR A 150 -21.93 -5.86 9.38
CA TYR A 150 -21.59 -7.08 10.09
C TYR A 150 -20.07 -7.22 10.10
N SER A 151 -19.50 -7.25 11.29
CA SER A 151 -18.10 -7.64 11.46
C SER A 151 -17.91 -9.11 11.05
N PRO A 152 -16.68 -9.54 10.71
CA PRO A 152 -16.41 -10.94 10.38
C PRO A 152 -16.85 -11.93 11.47
N GLN A 153 -16.74 -11.54 12.74
CA GLN A 153 -17.18 -12.36 13.88
C GLN A 153 -18.70 -12.48 13.95
N GLU A 154 -19.42 -11.37 13.78
CA GLU A 154 -20.89 -11.38 13.73
C GLU A 154 -21.40 -12.20 12.55
N LEU A 155 -20.79 -12.03 11.37
CA LEU A 155 -21.15 -12.74 10.15
C LEU A 155 -20.99 -14.25 10.32
N GLY A 156 -19.90 -14.71 10.95
CA GLY A 156 -19.67 -16.12 11.27
C GLY A 156 -20.57 -16.67 12.37
N ALA A 157 -21.15 -15.79 13.20
CA ALA A 157 -22.10 -16.15 14.26
C ALA A 157 -23.57 -16.13 13.79
N LEU A 158 -23.86 -15.67 12.56
CA LEU A 158 -25.22 -15.64 12.04
C LEU A 158 -25.76 -17.06 11.82
N PRO A 159 -27.06 -17.31 12.16
CA PRO A 159 -27.68 -18.61 11.93
C PRO A 159 -27.89 -18.93 10.43
N GLY A 160 -27.80 -17.93 9.56
CA GLY A 160 -28.00 -18.07 8.13
C GLY A 160 -27.61 -16.80 7.35
N PRO A 161 -27.89 -16.74 6.04
CA PRO A 161 -27.56 -15.60 5.20
C PRO A 161 -28.47 -14.38 5.41
N GLU A 162 -29.57 -14.52 6.14
CA GLU A 162 -30.58 -13.48 6.31
C GLU A 162 -30.12 -12.34 7.22
N CYS A 163 -30.55 -11.12 6.90
CA CYS A 163 -30.31 -9.96 7.74
C CYS A 163 -31.04 -10.06 9.09
N THR A 164 -30.33 -9.77 10.18
CA THR A 164 -30.89 -9.76 11.55
C THR A 164 -31.55 -8.44 11.93
N ALA A 165 -31.54 -7.44 11.05
CA ALA A 165 -32.20 -6.16 11.33
C ALA A 165 -33.73 -6.35 11.29
N THR A 166 -34.43 -5.80 12.29
CA THR A 166 -35.89 -5.90 12.40
C THR A 166 -36.57 -5.35 11.14
N GLY A 167 -37.33 -6.19 10.45
CA GLY A 167 -38.05 -5.82 9.23
C GLY A 167 -37.22 -5.86 7.94
N CYS A 168 -36.02 -6.44 7.95
CA CYS A 168 -35.20 -6.66 6.75
C CYS A 168 -35.09 -8.15 6.45
N SER A 169 -35.56 -8.56 5.27
CA SER A 169 -35.57 -9.97 4.83
C SER A 169 -34.53 -10.27 3.73
N ASP A 170 -33.58 -9.36 3.51
CA ASP A 170 -32.56 -9.54 2.47
C ASP A 170 -31.39 -10.43 2.94
N LEU A 171 -30.72 -11.00 1.95
CA LEU A 171 -29.55 -11.85 2.15
C LEU A 171 -28.28 -11.00 2.19
N ILE A 172 -27.40 -11.30 3.15
CA ILE A 172 -26.09 -10.67 3.30
C ILE A 172 -25.04 -11.39 2.42
N TYR A 173 -25.15 -12.71 2.26
CA TYR A 173 -24.27 -13.54 1.45
C TYR A 173 -25.04 -14.67 0.74
N THR A 174 -24.46 -15.22 -0.31
CA THR A 174 -25.02 -16.30 -1.15
C THR A 174 -24.06 -17.47 -1.28
#